data_AF-A0A800G0L7-F1
#
_entry.id   AF-A0A800G0L7-F1
#
_cell.length_a   1.000
_cell.length_b   1.000
_cell.length_c   1.000
_cell.angle_alpha   90.00
_cell.angle_beta   90.00
_cell.angle_gamma   90.00
#
_symmetry.space_group_name_H-M   'P 1'
#
loop_
_entity.id
_entity.type
_entity.pdbx_description
1 polymer ?
#
loop_
_entity_poly.entity_id
_entity_poly.type
_entity_poly.pdbx_seq_one_letter_code
_entity_poly.pdbx_strand_id
1 'polypeptide(L)'
;MNRRTWLFVAPLLLLGLSSCALFQRQIHPRWTEGTVKCNSESVLYDVIHLSLENASYPVGIGADSGAREIVSGWFRSGAPFKGKGYRQRATVEYTPVSNSLPRGEFLIRVRVQREINESFRPLDPRYADWKESQDNPEEGERVLQYIRSFLAQGNFEVGPKKAKRFQSPGQ
;
A
#
# COMPACT_ATOMS: atom_id res chain seq x y z
N MET A 1 -0.66 -2.49 -66.86
CA MET A 1 -1.05 -2.16 -65.47
C MET A 1 0.07 -1.38 -64.81
N ASN A 2 -0.21 -0.14 -64.39
CA ASN A 2 0.79 0.89 -64.12
C ASN A 2 1.41 0.76 -62.71
N ARG A 3 2.75 0.80 -62.66
CA ARG A 3 3.62 0.82 -61.47
C ARG A 3 3.32 1.94 -60.44
N ARG A 4 2.42 2.86 -60.75
CA ARG A 4 2.07 4.03 -59.93
C ARG A 4 0.97 3.78 -58.89
N THR A 5 0.19 2.71 -59.00
CA THR A 5 -0.87 2.40 -58.02
C THR A 5 -0.36 1.72 -56.75
N TRP A 6 0.88 1.24 -56.72
CA TRP A 6 1.46 0.56 -55.54
C TRP A 6 1.95 1.51 -54.45
N LEU A 7 2.17 2.79 -54.76
CA LEU A 7 2.70 3.77 -53.81
C LEU A 7 1.66 4.34 -52.84
N PHE A 8 0.36 4.06 -53.03
CA PHE A 8 -0.72 4.57 -52.17
C PHE A 8 -1.32 3.51 -51.23
N VAL A 9 -0.97 2.23 -51.37
CA VAL A 9 -1.51 1.14 -50.50
C VAL A 9 -0.62 0.90 -49.28
N ALA A 10 0.69 1.16 -49.39
CA ALA A 10 1.65 0.92 -48.32
C ALA A 10 1.49 1.80 -47.04
N PRO A 11 1.09 3.09 -47.11
CA PRO A 11 0.98 3.91 -45.89
C PRO A 11 -0.28 3.59 -45.06
N LEU A 12 -1.32 2.98 -45.64
CA LEU A 12 -2.55 2.66 -44.91
C LEU A 12 -2.41 1.41 -44.03
N LEU A 13 -1.55 0.46 -44.40
CA LEU A 13 -1.29 -0.77 -43.64
C LEU A 13 -0.40 -0.55 -42.40
N LEU A 14 0.42 0.50 -42.38
CA LEU A 14 1.29 0.84 -41.24
C LEU A 14 0.54 1.55 -40.10
N LEU A 15 -0.62 2.15 -40.35
CA LEU A 15 -1.44 2.80 -39.32
C LEU A 15 -2.32 1.81 -38.52
N GLY A 16 -2.54 0.58 -39.02
CA GLY A 16 -3.40 -0.42 -38.37
C GLY A 16 -2.73 -1.22 -37.24
N LEU A 17 -1.39 -1.28 -37.20
CA LEU A 17 -0.66 -2.09 -36.22
C LEU A 17 -0.33 -1.36 -34.91
N SER A 18 -0.56 -0.04 -34.83
CA SER A 18 -0.21 0.78 -33.65
C SER A 18 -1.34 0.91 -32.61
N SER A 19 -2.51 0.29 -32.83
CA SER A 19 -3.67 0.47 -31.95
C SER A 19 -3.78 -0.54 -30.79
N CYS A 20 -3.05 -1.66 -30.83
CA CYS A 20 -3.14 -2.70 -29.78
C CYS A 20 -2.20 -2.48 -28.58
N ALA A 21 -1.25 -1.54 -28.63
CA ALA A 21 -0.24 -1.40 -27.58
C ALA A 21 -0.65 -0.51 -26.38
N LEU A 22 -1.80 0.18 -26.43
CA LEU A 22 -2.12 1.25 -25.47
C LEU A 22 -3.16 0.90 -24.39
N PHE A 23 -3.62 -0.35 -24.28
CA PHE A 23 -4.45 -0.76 -23.14
C PHE A 23 -3.60 -1.32 -21.99
N GLN A 24 -2.53 -0.61 -21.62
CA GLN A 24 -1.91 -0.80 -20.31
C GLN A 24 -2.84 -0.15 -19.29
N ARG A 25 -3.53 -0.96 -18.50
CA ARG A 25 -4.45 -0.51 -17.45
C ARG A 25 -3.63 0.25 -16.39
N GLN A 26 -3.50 1.57 -16.55
CA GLN A 26 -2.77 2.42 -15.62
C GLN A 26 -3.59 2.56 -14.33
N ILE A 27 -3.18 1.85 -13.27
CA ILE A 27 -3.84 1.93 -11.97
C ILE A 27 -3.32 3.19 -11.27
N HIS A 28 -4.20 4.18 -11.11
CA HIS A 28 -3.85 5.42 -10.40
C HIS A 28 -3.81 5.17 -8.88
N PRO A 29 -2.74 5.60 -8.19
CA PRO A 29 -2.68 5.56 -6.74
C PRO A 29 -3.86 6.30 -6.11
N ARG A 30 -4.56 5.67 -5.18
CA ARG A 30 -5.64 6.30 -4.41
C ARG A 30 -5.25 6.45 -2.95
N TRP A 31 -5.03 7.69 -2.55
CA TRP A 31 -4.70 8.09 -1.20
C TRP A 31 -5.95 8.51 -0.44
N THR A 32 -6.04 8.09 0.82
CA THR A 32 -6.98 8.58 1.81
C THR A 32 -6.22 9.52 2.74
N GLU A 33 -6.72 10.72 2.98
CA GLU A 33 -5.98 11.77 3.67
C GLU A 33 -6.75 12.27 4.90
N GLY A 34 -6.02 12.69 5.92
CA GLY A 34 -6.62 13.34 7.09
C GLY A 34 -5.58 13.96 8.01
N THR A 35 -5.99 14.97 8.76
CA THR A 35 -5.11 15.60 9.76
C THR A 35 -5.31 15.00 11.13
N VAL A 36 -4.23 14.93 11.92
CA VAL A 36 -4.23 14.49 13.30
C VAL A 36 -3.35 15.40 14.15
N LYS A 37 -3.75 15.63 15.40
CA LYS A 37 -2.93 16.33 16.38
C LYS A 37 -2.12 15.30 17.17
N CYS A 38 -0.81 15.50 17.28
CA CYS A 38 0.05 14.64 18.07
C CYS A 38 1.10 15.45 18.85
N ASN A 39 1.46 14.94 20.03
CA ASN A 39 2.41 15.56 20.93
C ASN A 39 3.87 15.37 20.49
N SER A 40 4.16 14.39 19.64
CA SER A 40 5.51 14.17 19.08
C SER A 40 5.47 13.29 17.84
N GLU A 41 6.45 13.47 16.95
CA GLU A 41 6.63 12.61 15.77
C GLU A 41 6.90 11.15 16.16
N SER A 42 7.63 10.91 17.27
CA SER A 42 7.88 9.54 17.76
C SER A 42 6.60 8.84 18.24
N VAL A 43 5.73 9.55 18.96
CA VAL A 43 4.43 8.99 19.36
C VAL A 43 3.55 8.75 18.14
N LEU A 44 3.56 9.66 17.15
CA LEU A 44 2.83 9.45 15.90
C LEU A 44 3.31 8.18 15.19
N TYR A 45 4.63 7.99 15.10
CA TYR A 45 5.24 6.81 14.51
C TYR A 45 4.77 5.51 15.20
N ASP A 46 4.85 5.46 16.54
CA ASP A 46 4.41 4.29 17.32
C ASP A 46 2.90 4.03 17.16
N VAL A 47 2.08 5.08 17.12
CA VAL A 47 0.64 4.98 16.88
C VAL A 47 0.35 4.44 15.47
N ILE A 48 1.07 4.87 14.44
CA ILE A 48 0.90 4.35 13.09
C ILE A 48 1.23 2.86 13.04
N HIS A 49 2.33 2.43 13.68
CA HIS A 49 2.68 1.00 13.80
C HIS A 49 1.55 0.21 14.45
N LEU A 50 1.05 0.66 15.61
CA LEU A 50 -0.04 -0.02 16.30
C LEU A 50 -1.33 -0.03 15.48
N SER A 51 -1.62 1.05 14.76
CA SER A 51 -2.81 1.17 13.91
C SER A 51 -2.77 0.18 12.73
N LEU A 52 -1.60 0.02 12.11
CA LEU A 52 -1.40 -0.96 11.05
C LEU A 52 -1.56 -2.39 11.56
N GLU A 53 -0.97 -2.71 12.71
CA GLU A 53 -1.11 -4.03 13.33
C GLU A 53 -2.59 -4.34 13.67
N ASN A 54 -3.31 -3.38 14.26
CA ASN A 54 -4.75 -3.54 14.57
C ASN A 54 -5.61 -3.65 13.30
N ALA A 55 -5.19 -3.04 12.21
CA ALA A 55 -5.81 -3.20 10.89
C ALA A 55 -5.35 -4.49 10.16
N SER A 56 -4.61 -5.39 10.82
CA SER A 56 -4.09 -6.65 10.26
C SER A 56 -3.03 -6.50 9.17
N TYR A 57 -2.38 -5.33 9.09
CA TYR A 57 -1.25 -5.09 8.20
C TYR A 57 0.06 -5.27 8.98
N PRO A 58 0.84 -6.33 8.71
CA PRO A 58 2.05 -6.61 9.49
C PRO A 58 3.11 -5.56 9.22
N VAL A 59 3.67 -4.94 10.25
CA VAL A 59 4.75 -3.96 10.10
C VAL A 59 6.08 -4.65 10.37
N GLY A 60 6.97 -4.66 9.38
CA GLY A 60 8.30 -5.26 9.50
C GLY A 60 9.32 -4.32 10.17
N ILE A 61 10.56 -4.80 10.32
CA ILE A 61 11.68 -4.01 10.87
C ILE A 61 12.13 -2.89 9.91
N GLY A 62 11.69 -2.92 8.65
CA GLY A 62 12.12 -2.00 7.58
C GLY A 62 11.36 -0.68 7.47
N ALA A 63 10.63 -0.25 8.50
CA ALA A 63 10.04 1.09 8.52
C ALA A 63 11.14 2.11 8.82
N ASP A 64 11.42 2.99 7.86
CA ASP A 64 12.42 4.05 8.00
C ASP A 64 11.77 5.27 8.67
N SER A 65 12.04 5.46 9.96
CA SER A 65 11.54 6.62 10.71
C SER A 65 12.05 7.95 10.15
N GLY A 66 13.15 7.96 9.38
CA GLY A 66 13.68 9.16 8.74
C GLY A 66 12.94 9.55 7.45
N ALA A 67 12.31 8.59 6.78
CA ALA A 67 11.59 8.82 5.52
C ALA A 67 10.16 9.36 5.70
N ARG A 68 9.63 9.36 6.93
CA ARG A 68 8.21 9.67 7.24
C ARG A 68 7.21 8.85 6.43
N GLU A 69 7.62 7.65 6.07
CA GLU A 69 6.85 6.69 5.32
C GLU A 69 6.95 5.34 6.03
N ILE A 70 5.79 4.71 6.27
CA ILE A 70 5.71 3.37 6.86
C ILE A 70 5.00 2.48 5.86
N VAL A 71 5.73 1.50 5.34
CA VAL A 71 5.21 0.48 4.42
C VAL A 71 5.04 -0.83 5.16
N SER A 72 3.82 -1.36 5.16
CA SER A 72 3.52 -2.66 5.73
C SER A 72 3.93 -3.82 4.82
N GLY A 73 3.97 -5.02 5.40
CA GLY A 73 3.99 -6.27 4.67
C GLY A 73 2.64 -6.56 4.00
N TRP A 74 2.59 -7.66 3.25
CA TRP A 74 1.38 -8.09 2.57
C TRP A 74 0.42 -8.83 3.51
N PHE A 75 -0.76 -8.25 3.75
CA PHE A 75 -1.93 -9.00 4.21
C PHE A 75 -2.45 -9.87 3.06
N ARG A 76 -2.84 -11.12 3.31
CA ARG A 76 -3.32 -12.05 2.28
C ARG A 76 -4.67 -12.63 2.68
N SER A 77 -5.60 -12.66 1.73
CA SER A 77 -6.89 -13.33 1.83
C SER A 77 -7.00 -14.33 0.67
N GLY A 78 -7.00 -15.61 1.01
CA GLY A 78 -7.16 -16.69 0.03
C GLY A 78 -8.64 -16.91 -0.33
N ALA A 79 -8.90 -17.29 -1.57
CA ALA A 79 -10.23 -17.71 -2.01
C ALA A 79 -10.11 -18.88 -2.99
N PRO A 80 -11.10 -19.79 -3.05
CA PRO A 80 -11.03 -20.99 -3.89
C PRO A 80 -11.23 -20.71 -5.39
N PHE A 81 -11.56 -19.48 -5.78
CA PHE A 81 -11.86 -19.10 -7.16
C PHE A 81 -10.87 -18.07 -7.71
N LYS A 82 -10.55 -18.19 -9.01
CA LYS A 82 -9.71 -17.25 -9.75
C LYS A 82 -10.23 -15.81 -9.60
N GLY A 83 -9.34 -14.88 -9.33
CA GLY A 83 -9.62 -13.45 -9.19
C GLY A 83 -10.34 -13.06 -7.90
N LYS A 84 -10.61 -14.02 -6.99
CA LYS A 84 -11.27 -13.75 -5.70
C LYS A 84 -10.30 -13.64 -4.54
N GLY A 85 -9.17 -14.34 -4.60
CA GLY A 85 -8.09 -14.17 -3.62
C GLY A 85 -7.41 -12.83 -3.83
N TYR A 86 -7.03 -12.15 -2.75
CA TYR A 86 -6.36 -10.86 -2.82
C TYR A 86 -5.23 -10.76 -1.80
N ARG A 87 -4.29 -9.87 -2.07
CA ARG A 87 -3.32 -9.39 -1.09
C ARG A 87 -3.34 -7.87 -1.05
N GLN A 88 -3.08 -7.31 0.11
CA GLN A 88 -3.08 -5.86 0.32
C GLN A 88 -1.87 -5.41 1.11
N ARG A 89 -1.42 -4.20 0.83
CA ARG A 89 -0.32 -3.52 1.53
C ARG A 89 -0.75 -2.09 1.79
N ALA A 90 -0.63 -1.66 3.04
CA ALA A 90 -0.80 -0.26 3.43
C ALA A 90 0.55 0.46 3.39
N THR A 91 0.54 1.67 2.82
CA THR A 91 1.60 2.68 2.92
C THR A 91 1.01 3.88 3.64
N VAL A 92 1.69 4.35 4.69
CA VAL A 92 1.30 5.54 5.45
C VAL A 92 2.42 6.57 5.34
N GLU A 93 2.11 7.73 4.80
CA GLU A 93 2.97 8.90 4.79
C GLU A 93 2.46 9.92 5.80
N TYR A 94 3.37 10.67 6.43
CA TYR A 94 2.97 11.76 7.30
C TYR A 94 3.86 12.99 7.15
N THR A 95 3.25 14.18 7.17
CA THR A 95 3.97 15.46 7.07
C THR A 95 3.44 16.46 8.10
N PRO A 96 4.32 17.25 8.75
CA PRO A 96 3.86 18.30 9.65
C PRO A 96 3.16 19.40 8.84
N VAL A 97 2.00 19.88 9.32
CA VAL A 97 1.23 20.96 8.66
C VAL A 97 1.84 22.33 8.92
N SER A 98 2.55 22.50 10.04
CA SER A 98 3.31 23.72 10.36
C SER A 98 4.80 23.41 10.49
N ASN A 99 5.64 24.33 10.01
CA ASN A 99 7.11 24.25 10.10
C ASN A 99 7.64 24.56 11.52
N SER A 100 6.77 24.83 12.50
CA SER A 100 7.14 25.21 13.87
C SER A 100 6.98 24.07 14.88
N LEU A 101 8.08 23.35 15.16
CA LEU A 101 8.34 22.55 16.39
C LEU A 101 7.51 21.25 16.61
N PRO A 102 7.99 20.31 17.45
CA PRO A 102 7.70 18.87 17.36
C PRO A 102 6.32 18.44 17.90
N ARG A 103 5.47 19.38 18.31
CA ARG A 103 4.08 19.12 18.71
C ARG A 103 3.19 19.88 17.75
N GLY A 104 2.25 19.19 17.13
CA GLY A 104 1.49 19.86 16.09
C GLY A 104 0.51 18.96 15.37
N GLU A 105 -0.04 19.55 14.33
CA GLU A 105 -0.93 18.89 13.40
C GLU A 105 -0.10 18.27 12.28
N PHE A 106 -0.40 17.01 11.97
CA PHE A 106 0.22 16.24 10.92
C PHE A 106 -0.82 15.86 9.89
N LEU A 107 -0.49 16.05 8.61
CA LEU A 107 -1.22 15.46 7.50
C LEU A 107 -0.79 14.01 7.36
N ILE A 108 -1.74 13.09 7.45
CA ILE A 108 -1.56 11.66 7.23
C ILE A 108 -2.15 11.30 5.88
N ARG A 109 -1.41 10.53 5.09
CA ARG A 109 -1.87 9.97 3.82
C ARG A 109 -1.71 8.47 3.88
N VAL A 110 -2.79 7.74 3.61
CA VAL A 110 -2.83 6.28 3.63
C VAL A 110 -3.19 5.78 2.25
N ARG A 111 -2.39 4.88 1.71
CA ARG A 111 -2.70 4.14 0.48
C ARG A 111 -2.74 2.66 0.79
N VAL A 112 -3.82 1.99 0.39
CA VAL A 112 -3.90 0.53 0.46
C VAL A 112 -3.88 -0.05 -0.94
N GLN A 113 -2.69 -0.49 -1.34
CA GLN A 113 -2.47 -1.20 -2.59
C GLN A 113 -3.13 -2.58 -2.51
N ARG A 114 -3.78 -3.01 -3.60
CA ARG A 114 -4.41 -4.32 -3.70
C ARG A 114 -3.95 -5.05 -4.95
N GLU A 115 -3.71 -6.34 -4.79
CA GLU A 115 -3.49 -7.26 -5.91
C GLU A 115 -4.44 -8.45 -5.80
N ILE A 116 -4.87 -9.00 -6.93
CA ILE A 116 -5.74 -10.18 -7.01
C ILE A 116 -4.98 -11.38 -7.56
N ASN A 117 -5.33 -12.58 -7.10
CA ASN A 117 -4.74 -13.82 -7.60
C ASN A 117 -5.51 -14.32 -8.83
N GLU A 118 -4.90 -14.23 -10.01
CA GLU A 118 -5.47 -14.70 -11.27
C GLU A 118 -5.14 -16.16 -11.60
N SER A 119 -4.52 -16.87 -10.66
CA SER A 119 -4.20 -18.29 -10.82
C SER A 119 -5.45 -19.17 -10.96
N PHE A 120 -5.35 -20.18 -11.84
CA PHE A 120 -6.30 -21.28 -11.90
C PHE A 120 -6.12 -22.30 -10.76
N ARG A 121 -5.05 -22.18 -9.96
CA ARG A 121 -4.79 -22.95 -8.74
C ARG A 121 -4.67 -22.01 -7.54
N PRO A 122 -5.75 -21.28 -7.18
CA PRO A 122 -5.66 -20.11 -6.29
C PRO A 122 -5.29 -20.44 -4.84
N LEU A 123 -5.44 -21.70 -4.42
CA LEU A 123 -5.10 -22.17 -3.07
C LEU A 123 -3.66 -22.68 -2.95
N ASP A 124 -2.94 -22.90 -4.05
CA ASP A 124 -1.52 -23.30 -4.01
C ASP A 124 -0.64 -22.05 -4.16
N PRO A 125 0.07 -21.61 -3.10
CA PRO A 125 0.87 -20.40 -3.13
C PRO A 125 1.99 -20.42 -4.19
N ARG A 126 2.44 -21.61 -4.61
CA ARG A 126 3.50 -21.78 -5.63
C ARG A 126 3.03 -21.39 -7.02
N TYR A 127 1.72 -21.42 -7.27
CA TYR A 127 1.10 -21.05 -8.54
C TYR A 127 0.39 -19.70 -8.47
N ALA A 128 0.60 -18.91 -7.40
CA ALA A 128 -0.05 -17.62 -7.25
C ALA A 128 0.39 -16.67 -8.38
N ASP A 129 -0.58 -16.09 -9.07
CA ASP A 129 -0.36 -15.09 -10.13
C ASP A 129 -0.99 -13.78 -9.67
N TRP A 130 -0.20 -12.98 -8.94
CA TRP A 130 -0.69 -11.73 -8.38
C TRP A 130 -0.64 -10.62 -9.44
N LYS A 131 -1.80 -10.01 -9.71
CA LYS A 131 -1.94 -8.86 -10.61
C LYS A 131 -2.42 -7.65 -9.83
N GLU A 132 -1.87 -6.49 -10.15
CA GLU A 132 -2.34 -5.22 -9.59
C GLU A 132 -3.85 -5.03 -9.87
N SER A 133 -4.54 -4.52 -8.85
CA SER A 133 -5.95 -4.20 -8.88
C SER A 133 -6.16 -2.79 -8.34
N GLN A 134 -7.41 -2.32 -8.36
CA GLN A 134 -7.73 -1.02 -7.78
C GLN A 134 -7.39 -0.99 -6.29
N ASP A 135 -6.70 0.07 -5.86
CA ASP A 135 -6.45 0.38 -4.45
C ASP A 135 -7.75 0.35 -3.64
N ASN A 136 -7.68 0.02 -2.35
CA ASN A 136 -8.84 -0.01 -1.47
C ASN A 136 -8.91 1.21 -0.54
N PRO A 137 -9.64 2.29 -0.90
CA PRO A 137 -9.75 3.48 -0.05
C PRO A 137 -10.52 3.24 1.26
N GLU A 138 -11.43 2.25 1.30
CA GLU A 138 -12.21 1.93 2.51
C GLU A 138 -11.29 1.37 3.60
N GLU A 139 -10.35 0.52 3.22
CA GLU A 139 -9.31 0.03 4.13
C GLU A 139 -8.32 1.14 4.51
N GLY A 140 -8.06 2.08 3.60
CA GLY A 140 -7.29 3.29 3.91
C GLY A 140 -7.96 4.15 4.98
N GLU A 141 -9.26 4.38 4.88
CA GLU A 141 -10.04 5.10 5.90
C GLU A 141 -10.07 4.34 7.23
N ARG A 142 -10.18 3.00 7.19
CA ARG A 142 -10.12 2.16 8.39
C ARG A 142 -8.80 2.34 9.15
N VAL A 143 -7.66 2.31 8.45
CA VAL A 143 -6.34 2.57 9.05
C VAL A 143 -6.28 3.99 9.63
N LEU A 144 -6.73 5.00 8.87
CA LEU A 144 -6.75 6.39 9.33
C LEU A 144 -7.62 6.57 10.59
N GLN A 145 -8.75 5.85 10.67
CA GLN A 145 -9.64 5.87 11.82
C GLN A 145 -9.00 5.24 13.06
N TYR A 146 -8.21 4.17 12.92
CA TYR A 146 -7.43 3.64 14.04
C TYR A 146 -6.42 4.67 14.56
N ILE A 147 -5.68 5.34 13.67
CA ILE A 147 -4.71 6.38 14.05
C ILE A 147 -5.41 7.49 14.84
N ARG A 148 -6.54 8.01 14.34
CA ARG A 148 -7.34 9.03 15.03
C ARG A 148 -7.82 8.55 16.40
N SER A 149 -8.31 7.32 16.48
CA SER A 149 -8.86 6.76 17.73
C SER A 149 -7.79 6.61 18.81
N PHE A 150 -6.59 6.14 18.43
CA PHE A 150 -5.47 6.02 19.35
C PHE A 150 -5.00 7.38 19.88
N LEU A 151 -4.94 8.40 19.02
CA LEU A 151 -4.56 9.75 19.44
C LEU A 151 -5.64 10.45 20.26
N ALA A 152 -6.92 10.19 20.00
CA ALA A 152 -8.04 10.77 20.74
C ALA A 152 -8.14 10.24 22.19
N GLN A 153 -7.70 9.01 22.44
CA GLN A 153 -7.81 8.39 23.76
C GLN A 153 -6.78 8.88 24.78
N GLY A 154 -5.80 9.72 24.39
CA GLY A 154 -4.94 10.50 25.30
C GLY A 154 -3.98 9.73 26.21
N ASN A 155 -4.14 8.41 26.36
CA ASN A 155 -3.40 7.56 27.30
C ASN A 155 -2.52 6.56 26.55
N PHE A 156 -1.43 7.05 25.93
CA PHE A 156 -0.37 6.18 25.44
C PHE A 156 0.74 6.07 26.49
N GLU A 157 0.79 4.94 27.19
CA GLU A 157 1.99 4.51 27.90
C GLU A 157 2.90 3.77 26.90
N VAL A 158 3.97 4.43 26.46
CA VAL A 158 5.02 3.77 25.66
C VAL A 158 5.82 2.86 26.60
N GLY A 159 5.44 1.58 26.66
CA GLY A 159 6.19 0.57 27.39
C GLY A 159 7.59 0.36 26.79
N PRO A 160 8.62 0.03 27.60
CA PRO A 160 9.97 -0.18 27.09
C PRO A 160 9.97 -1.32 26.06
N LYS A 161 10.60 -1.08 24.90
CA LYS A 161 10.87 -2.11 23.87
C LYS A 161 11.56 -3.30 24.54
N LYS A 162 10.81 -4.37 24.82
CA LYS A 162 11.42 -5.64 25.25
C LYS A 162 12.16 -6.20 24.04
N ALA A 163 13.47 -5.99 24.00
CA ALA A 163 14.36 -6.76 23.15
C ALA A 163 14.12 -8.24 23.45
N LYS A 164 13.53 -8.97 22.50
CA LYS A 164 13.47 -10.44 22.55
C LYS A 164 14.92 -10.93 22.54
N ARG A 165 15.48 -11.16 23.73
CA ARG A 165 16.76 -11.84 23.91
C ARG A 165 16.56 -13.27 23.43
N PHE A 166 17.05 -13.55 22.23
CA PHE A 166 17.08 -14.89 21.65
C PHE A 166 17.87 -15.78 22.61
N GLN A 167 17.18 -16.64 23.36
CA GLN A 167 17.82 -17.71 24.10
C GLN A 167 18.11 -18.82 23.09
N SER A 168 19.38 -18.97 22.73
CA SER A 168 19.83 -20.14 22.01
C SER A 168 19.53 -21.39 22.86
N PRO A 169 18.90 -22.44 22.30
CA PRO A 169 18.78 -23.69 23.01
C PRO A 169 20.18 -24.26 23.22
N GLY A 170 20.59 -24.35 24.48
CA GLY A 170 21.85 -24.94 24.88
C GLY A 170 21.79 -26.46 24.80
N GLN A 171 22.87 -27.01 24.21
CA GLN A 171 23.50 -28.31 24.41
C GLN A 171 22.67 -29.59 24.22
#